data_AF-A0A0B1TNZ8-F1
#
_entry.id   AF-A0A0B1TNZ8-F1
#
_cell.length_a   1.000
_cell.length_b   1.000
_cell.length_c   1.000
_cell.angle_alpha   90.00
_cell.angle_beta   90.00
_cell.angle_gamma   90.00
#
_symmetry.space_group_name_H-M   'P 1'
#
loop_
_entity.id
_entity.type
_entity.pdbx_description
1 polymer ?
#
loop_
_entity_poly.entity_id
_entity_poly.type
_entity_poly.pdbx_seq_one_letter_code
_entity_poly.pdbx_strand_id
1 'polypeptide(L)'
;MDAVATMHVALGLEDIGYLHYAPIISGDCVFVITVRYLDDKQSQSLSLRWQPFDKMLKKKTTSPALSTLVRESINIINFYESSRISLKRGLYLCYLKLHSSLNQITVVVPDNLPSMLPFVHIRENPHVTREEWQWIKRIHLSQDLAPSDKQSLLHSAISAATQTLLHDLDIDSDLVPGHRLYHAEIIEPNSDISIILILPRAEDVCSAPTTCSFPPEPEPELRRGCNCIPLTAFEMQPFALNPFAVSSSVVKLMAFQQ
;
A
#
# COMPACT_ATOMS: atom_id res chain seq x y z
N MET A 1 10.44 -15.34 20.85
CA MET A 1 9.30 -14.84 21.66
C MET A 1 9.75 -14.00 22.86
N ASP A 2 10.96 -14.19 23.39
CA ASP A 2 11.41 -13.44 24.58
C ASP A 2 11.65 -11.94 24.37
N ALA A 3 12.07 -11.49 23.18
CA ALA A 3 12.37 -10.07 22.94
C ALA A 3 11.14 -9.16 23.08
N VAL A 4 9.99 -9.57 22.52
CA VAL A 4 8.73 -8.82 22.58
C VAL A 4 8.19 -8.81 24.02
N ALA A 5 8.23 -9.95 24.70
CA ALA A 5 7.81 -10.04 26.11
C ALA A 5 8.71 -9.18 27.02
N THR A 6 10.02 -9.21 26.81
CA THR A 6 10.98 -8.35 27.54
C THR A 6 10.71 -6.88 27.26
N MET A 7 10.36 -6.53 26.03
CA MET A 7 10.00 -5.15 25.65
C MET A 7 8.69 -4.70 26.28
N HIS A 8 7.65 -5.54 26.30
CA HIS A 8 6.38 -5.26 26.98
C HIS A 8 6.59 -5.04 28.48
N VAL A 9 7.42 -5.88 29.11
CA VAL A 9 7.77 -5.76 30.53
C VAL A 9 8.62 -4.50 30.79
N ALA A 10 9.58 -4.17 29.93
CA ALA A 10 10.43 -3.00 30.08
C ALA A 10 9.68 -1.67 29.87
N LEU A 11 8.74 -1.64 28.92
CA LEU A 11 7.96 -0.43 28.60
C LEU A 11 6.71 -0.29 29.49
N GLY A 12 6.27 -1.37 30.16
CA GLY A 12 5.02 -1.39 30.91
C GLY A 12 3.80 -1.12 30.02
N LEU A 13 3.88 -1.51 28.76
CA LEU A 13 2.82 -1.34 27.76
C LEU A 13 2.33 -2.72 27.32
N GLU A 14 1.01 -2.94 27.42
CA GLU A 14 0.37 -4.15 26.87
C GLU A 14 0.28 -4.10 25.33
N ASP A 15 0.25 -2.89 24.77
CA ASP A 15 0.18 -2.63 23.33
C ASP A 15 1.23 -1.58 22.93
N ILE A 16 2.20 -2.00 22.11
CA ILE A 16 3.29 -1.18 21.57
C ILE A 16 2.95 -0.55 20.21
N GLY A 17 1.79 -0.86 19.65
CA GLY A 17 1.35 -0.40 18.32
C GLY A 17 1.90 -1.23 17.15
N TYR A 18 1.69 -0.71 15.94
CA TYR A 18 2.12 -1.31 14.69
C TYR A 18 3.60 -1.05 14.43
N LEU A 19 4.37 -2.10 14.22
CA LEU A 19 5.78 -2.00 13.83
C LEU A 19 5.89 -1.49 12.39
N HIS A 20 6.62 -0.40 12.18
CA HIS A 20 6.96 0.06 10.83
C HIS A 20 7.93 -0.91 10.16
N TYR A 21 7.64 -1.26 8.91
CA TYR A 21 8.32 -2.34 8.20
C TYR A 21 9.80 -2.07 7.90
N ALA A 22 10.19 -0.79 7.81
CA ALA A 22 11.56 -0.39 7.53
C ALA A 22 12.21 0.25 8.77
N PRO A 23 13.32 -0.28 9.29
CA PRO A 23 14.09 0.43 10.31
C PRO A 23 14.81 1.63 9.69
N ILE A 24 14.99 2.70 10.46
CA ILE A 24 15.82 3.83 10.02
C ILE A 24 17.26 3.55 10.45
N ILE A 25 18.18 3.52 9.50
CA ILE A 25 19.60 3.29 9.75
C ILE A 25 20.34 4.61 9.54
N SER A 26 21.08 5.08 10.55
CA SER A 26 21.91 6.28 10.45
C SER A 26 23.25 6.06 11.14
N GLY A 27 24.28 5.78 10.34
CA GLY A 27 25.59 5.35 10.85
C GLY A 27 25.46 4.03 11.61
N ASP A 28 25.96 4.01 12.85
CA ASP A 28 25.91 2.84 13.73
C ASP A 28 24.58 2.71 14.50
N CYS A 29 23.62 3.61 14.29
CA CYS A 29 22.33 3.59 14.97
C CYS A 29 21.24 2.98 14.09
N VAL A 30 20.50 2.02 14.63
CA VAL A 30 19.28 1.44 14.03
C VAL A 30 18.09 1.84 14.88
N PHE A 31 17.16 2.61 14.29
CA PHE A 31 15.92 3.00 14.94
C PHE A 31 14.78 2.09 14.48
N VAL A 32 14.17 1.41 15.44
CA VAL A 32 12.93 0.67 15.24
C VAL A 32 11.76 1.57 15.62
N ILE A 33 10.76 1.66 14.75
CA ILE A 33 9.63 2.56 14.94
C ILE A 33 8.35 1.76 15.11
N THR A 34 7.61 2.07 16.17
CA THR A 34 6.24 1.62 16.32
C THR A 34 5.28 2.81 16.25
N VAL A 35 4.12 2.55 15.67
CA VAL A 35 3.05 3.52 15.46
C VAL A 35 1.82 3.03 16.20
N ARG A 36 1.40 3.78 17.21
CA ARG A 36 0.21 3.48 18.00
C ARG A 36 -0.82 4.57 17.84
N TYR A 37 -2.06 4.17 17.61
CA TYR A 37 -3.22 5.06 17.63
C TYR A 37 -3.75 5.10 19.06
N LEU A 38 -3.77 6.29 19.66
CA LEU A 38 -4.19 6.48 21.04
C LEU A 38 -5.51 7.25 21.07
N ASP A 39 -6.52 6.66 21.71
CA ASP A 39 -7.68 7.41 22.18
C ASP A 39 -7.27 8.29 23.37
N ASP A 40 -7.85 9.50 23.44
CA ASP A 40 -7.52 10.58 24.39
C ASP A 40 -7.63 10.20 25.89
N LYS A 41 -8.03 8.96 26.20
CA LYS A 41 -8.30 8.44 27.55
C LYS A 41 -7.22 7.51 28.13
N GLN A 42 -6.20 7.08 27.38
CA GLN A 42 -5.23 6.06 27.83
C GLN A 42 -3.78 6.54 28.01
N SER A 43 -3.54 7.83 28.27
CA SER A 43 -2.19 8.39 28.13
C SER A 43 -1.36 8.47 29.42
N GLN A 44 -1.32 7.47 30.30
CA GLN A 44 -0.33 7.48 31.42
C GLN A 44 0.17 6.07 31.76
N SER A 45 1.32 5.69 31.18
CA SER A 45 2.23 4.72 31.79
C SER A 45 3.25 5.51 32.63
N LEU A 46 3.53 5.06 33.85
CA LEU A 46 4.33 5.77 34.86
C LEU A 46 5.83 5.91 34.50
N SER A 47 6.31 5.16 33.51
CA SER A 47 7.74 5.05 33.16
C SER A 47 8.16 5.86 31.92
N LEU A 48 7.23 6.35 31.10
CA LEU A 48 7.53 7.01 29.82
C LEU A 48 6.96 8.43 29.76
N ARG A 49 7.85 9.42 29.59
CA ARG A 49 7.45 10.82 29.39
C ARG A 49 7.12 11.06 27.92
N TRP A 50 5.84 11.04 27.58
CA TRP A 50 5.36 11.41 26.25
C TRP A 50 5.74 12.85 25.89
N GLN A 51 6.32 13.05 24.71
CA GLN A 51 6.61 14.38 24.17
C GLN A 51 5.78 14.63 22.91
N PRO A 52 5.16 15.81 22.77
CA PRO A 52 4.53 16.21 21.52
C PRO A 52 5.56 16.25 20.38
N PHE A 53 5.17 15.77 19.20
CA PHE A 53 6.02 15.73 18.02
C PHE A 53 6.55 17.12 17.64
N ASP A 54 5.73 18.17 17.76
CA ASP A 54 6.14 19.56 17.54
C ASP A 54 7.32 20.01 18.41
N LYS A 55 7.41 19.50 19.65
CA LYS A 55 8.53 19.83 20.54
C LYS A 55 9.82 19.13 20.10
N MET A 56 9.70 17.99 19.43
CA MET A 56 10.82 17.25 18.85
C MET A 56 11.31 17.93 17.57
N LEU A 57 10.40 18.34 16.68
CA LEU A 57 10.70 19.12 15.46
C LEU A 57 11.43 20.44 15.74
N LYS A 58 10.98 21.17 16.78
CA LYS A 58 11.56 22.47 17.14
C LYS A 58 12.92 22.37 17.84
N LYS A 59 13.33 21.18 18.27
CA LYS A 59 14.58 20.98 18.99
C LYS A 59 15.73 20.92 17.97
N LYS A 60 16.52 21.99 17.88
CA LYS A 60 17.78 22.00 17.10
C LYS A 60 18.61 20.78 17.50
N THR A 61 18.66 19.79 16.62
CA THR A 61 19.20 18.48 16.91
C THR A 61 20.65 18.43 16.47
N THR A 62 21.56 18.21 17.41
CA THR A 62 23.01 18.27 17.18
C THR A 62 23.57 16.97 16.59
N SER A 63 22.82 15.86 16.68
CA SER A 63 23.24 14.55 16.16
C SER A 63 22.64 14.30 14.76
N PRO A 64 23.45 13.88 13.76
CA PRO A 64 22.97 13.52 12.43
C PRO A 64 22.02 12.32 12.42
N ALA A 65 22.13 11.44 13.42
CA ALA A 65 21.22 10.30 13.58
C ALA A 65 19.81 10.75 13.96
N LEU A 66 19.71 11.72 14.88
CA LEU A 66 18.42 12.25 15.30
C LEU A 66 17.78 13.16 14.25
N SER A 67 18.57 13.90 13.46
CA SER A 67 18.01 14.69 12.36
C SER A 67 17.44 13.80 11.25
N THR A 68 18.11 12.67 10.95
CA THR A 68 17.60 11.66 10.02
C THR A 68 16.30 11.05 10.55
N LEU A 69 16.28 10.67 11.83
CA LEU A 69 15.09 10.15 12.49
C LEU A 69 13.89 11.12 12.41
N VAL A 70 14.10 12.41 12.72
CA VAL A 70 13.02 13.42 12.65
C VAL A 70 12.51 13.57 11.22
N ARG A 71 13.39 13.54 10.22
CA ARG A 71 12.95 13.60 8.81
C ARG A 71 12.12 12.39 8.42
N GLU A 72 12.61 11.18 8.66
CA GLU A 72 11.90 9.95 8.28
C GLU A 72 10.62 9.75 9.09
N SER A 73 10.57 10.25 10.32
CA SER A 73 9.37 10.19 11.14
C SER A 73 8.16 10.91 10.52
N ILE A 74 8.39 12.01 9.80
CA ILE A 74 7.34 12.73 9.07
C ILE A 74 6.81 11.85 7.93
N ASN A 75 7.72 11.22 7.17
CA ASN A 75 7.35 10.30 6.08
C ASN A 75 6.52 9.13 6.60
N ILE A 76 6.93 8.56 7.73
CA ILE A 76 6.24 7.44 8.38
C ILE A 76 4.87 7.89 8.91
N ILE A 77 4.77 9.07 9.52
CA ILE A 77 3.48 9.64 9.94
C ILE A 77 2.55 9.78 8.73
N ASN A 78 3.03 10.42 7.66
CA ASN A 78 2.24 10.61 6.44
C ASN A 78 1.81 9.27 5.85
N PHE A 79 2.70 8.27 5.79
CA PHE A 79 2.40 6.92 5.34
C PHE A 79 1.23 6.30 6.12
N TYR A 80 1.27 6.37 7.45
CA TYR A 80 0.23 5.81 8.32
C TYR A 80 -1.05 6.65 8.38
N GLU A 81 -1.00 7.96 8.11
CA GLU A 81 -2.20 8.81 7.96
C GLU A 81 -2.89 8.54 6.62
N SER A 82 -2.12 8.54 5.53
CA SER A 82 -2.60 8.21 4.18
C SER A 82 -3.20 6.82 4.08
N SER A 83 -2.63 5.84 4.79
CA SER A 83 -3.17 4.46 4.85
C SER A 83 -4.61 4.38 5.36
N ARG A 84 -5.13 5.42 6.02
CA ARG A 84 -6.45 5.43 6.66
C ARG A 84 -7.54 6.06 5.79
N ILE A 85 -7.20 6.54 4.61
CA ILE A 85 -8.20 7.10 3.70
C ILE A 85 -9.12 5.96 3.27
N SER A 86 -10.39 6.05 3.68
CA SER A 86 -11.41 5.11 3.23
C SER A 86 -11.82 5.44 1.80
N LEU A 87 -11.88 4.43 0.95
CA LEU A 87 -12.44 4.55 -0.38
C LEU A 87 -13.96 4.72 -0.32
N LYS A 88 -14.50 5.35 -1.36
CA LYS A 88 -15.94 5.48 -1.53
C LYS A 88 -16.52 4.15 -2.00
N ARG A 89 -17.84 4.03 -1.90
CA ARG A 89 -18.58 2.88 -2.44
C ARG A 89 -18.44 2.85 -3.96
N GLY A 90 -18.03 1.72 -4.53
CA GLY A 90 -17.89 1.59 -5.98
C GLY A 90 -17.11 0.37 -6.46
N LEU A 91 -17.09 0.22 -7.78
CA LEU A 91 -16.28 -0.74 -8.50
C LEU A 91 -14.97 -0.07 -8.92
N TYR A 92 -13.86 -0.69 -8.56
CA TYR A 92 -12.52 -0.18 -8.81
C TYR A 92 -11.71 -1.13 -9.70
N LEU A 93 -10.84 -0.54 -10.52
CA LEU A 93 -9.83 -1.24 -11.28
C LEU A 93 -8.47 -1.00 -10.63
N CYS A 94 -7.78 -2.03 -10.20
CA CYS A 94 -6.49 -1.93 -9.53
C CYS A 94 -5.37 -2.57 -10.34
N TYR A 95 -4.21 -1.95 -10.35
CA TYR A 95 -3.01 -2.46 -10.98
C TYR A 95 -2.15 -3.20 -9.96
N LEU A 96 -2.02 -4.51 -10.10
CA LEU A 96 -1.15 -5.32 -9.25
C LEU A 96 0.16 -5.62 -9.98
N LYS A 97 1.21 -4.88 -9.61
CA LYS A 97 2.58 -5.18 -10.01
C LYS A 97 3.39 -5.60 -8.80
N LEU A 98 4.00 -6.77 -8.95
CA LEU A 98 4.87 -7.38 -7.96
C LEU A 98 6.27 -7.45 -8.55
N HIS A 99 7.26 -7.13 -7.75
CA HIS A 99 8.66 -7.36 -8.05
C HIS A 99 9.16 -8.47 -7.14
N SER A 100 9.55 -9.59 -7.74
CA SER A 100 10.20 -10.67 -7.01
C SER A 100 11.72 -10.52 -7.08
N SER A 101 12.37 -10.38 -5.92
CA SER A 101 13.82 -10.47 -5.76
C SER A 101 14.20 -11.75 -4.99
N LEU A 102 15.50 -12.09 -4.92
CA LEU A 102 15.96 -13.30 -4.21
C LEU A 102 15.54 -13.35 -2.73
N ASN A 103 15.46 -12.19 -2.07
CA ASN A 103 15.27 -12.12 -0.62
C ASN A 103 13.90 -11.56 -0.23
N GLN A 104 13.17 -10.93 -1.15
CA GLN A 104 11.92 -10.24 -0.84
C GLN A 104 11.04 -10.06 -2.08
N ILE A 105 9.73 -10.15 -1.88
CA ILE A 105 8.72 -9.71 -2.86
C ILE A 105 8.24 -8.32 -2.45
N THR A 106 8.26 -7.37 -3.38
CA THR A 106 7.72 -6.02 -3.17
C THR A 106 6.53 -5.77 -4.07
N VAL A 107 5.59 -4.96 -3.60
CA VAL A 107 4.39 -4.54 -4.33
C VAL A 107 4.45 -3.03 -4.57
N VAL A 108 3.99 -2.61 -5.75
CA VAL A 108 3.86 -1.20 -6.10
C VAL A 108 2.58 -0.64 -5.48
N VAL A 109 2.70 0.46 -4.73
CA VAL A 109 1.59 1.15 -4.06
C VAL A 109 1.69 2.65 -4.31
N PRO A 110 0.59 3.42 -4.35
CA PRO A 110 0.65 4.86 -4.48
C PRO A 110 1.12 5.51 -3.17
N ASP A 111 1.91 6.57 -3.27
CA ASP A 111 2.47 7.31 -2.12
C ASP A 111 1.38 7.86 -1.20
N ASN A 112 0.27 8.26 -1.83
CA ASN A 112 -0.85 8.93 -1.20
C ASN A 112 -1.77 7.94 -0.48
N LEU A 113 -1.70 6.65 -0.82
CA LEU A 113 -2.56 5.59 -0.28
C LEU A 113 -1.82 4.25 -0.31
N PRO A 114 -0.83 4.03 0.56
CA PRO A 114 -0.01 2.83 0.52
C PRO A 114 -0.77 1.56 0.96
N SER A 115 -1.98 1.69 1.51
CA SER A 115 -2.88 0.58 1.88
C SER A 115 -3.68 0.01 0.72
N MET A 116 -3.53 0.57 -0.48
CA MET A 116 -4.18 0.09 -1.70
C MET A 116 -3.18 -0.02 -2.84
N LEU A 117 -3.53 -0.80 -3.84
CA LEU A 117 -2.83 -0.81 -5.12
C LEU A 117 -3.20 0.45 -5.93
N PRO A 118 -2.38 0.90 -6.90
CA PRO A 118 -2.78 1.96 -7.82
C PRO A 118 -4.11 1.62 -8.48
N PHE A 119 -5.07 2.54 -8.43
CA PHE A 119 -6.46 2.24 -8.78
C PHE A 119 -7.15 3.37 -9.54
N VAL A 120 -8.19 2.99 -10.31
CA VAL A 120 -9.14 3.91 -10.96
C VAL A 120 -10.57 3.51 -10.60
N HIS A 121 -11.41 4.50 -10.31
CA HIS A 121 -12.83 4.30 -10.04
C HIS A 121 -13.62 4.14 -11.34
N ILE A 122 -14.35 3.03 -11.49
CA ILE A 122 -15.12 2.72 -12.71
C ILE A 122 -16.57 3.20 -12.58
N ARG A 123 -17.25 2.83 -11.49
CA ARG A 123 -18.67 3.16 -11.26
C ARG A 123 -19.04 3.10 -9.77
N GLU A 124 -20.07 3.83 -9.37
CA GLU A 124 -20.59 3.87 -7.99
C GLU A 124 -21.23 2.54 -7.53
N ASN A 125 -21.70 1.69 -8.47
CA ASN A 125 -22.26 0.39 -8.12
C ASN A 125 -21.14 -0.67 -7.99
N PRO A 126 -20.82 -1.17 -6.78
CA PRO A 126 -19.77 -2.17 -6.59
C PRO A 126 -20.14 -3.51 -7.25
N HIS A 127 -21.41 -3.88 -7.25
CA HIS A 127 -21.83 -5.20 -7.68
C HIS A 127 -21.60 -5.41 -9.18
N VAL A 128 -20.89 -6.48 -9.53
CA VAL A 128 -20.77 -6.99 -10.89
C VAL A 128 -21.67 -8.21 -11.03
N THR A 129 -22.59 -8.17 -11.98
CA THR A 129 -23.52 -9.29 -12.21
C THR A 129 -22.78 -10.49 -12.80
N ARG A 130 -23.33 -11.69 -12.62
CA ARG A 130 -22.75 -12.92 -13.16
C ARG A 130 -22.65 -12.85 -14.68
N GLU A 131 -23.66 -12.26 -15.33
CA GLU A 131 -23.74 -12.11 -16.78
C GLU A 131 -22.66 -11.14 -17.31
N GLU A 132 -22.43 -10.03 -16.59
CA GLU A 132 -21.34 -9.09 -16.88
C GLU A 132 -19.96 -9.77 -16.72
N TRP A 133 -19.75 -10.50 -15.63
CA TRP A 133 -18.46 -11.15 -15.36
C TRP A 133 -18.17 -12.28 -16.35
N GLN A 134 -19.17 -13.12 -16.65
CA GLN A 134 -19.02 -14.17 -17.66
C GLN A 134 -18.73 -13.61 -19.05
N TRP A 135 -19.33 -12.46 -19.39
CA TRP A 135 -19.07 -11.78 -20.64
C TRP A 135 -17.61 -11.34 -20.77
N ILE A 136 -17.06 -10.72 -19.73
CA ILE A 136 -15.64 -10.31 -19.68
C ILE A 136 -14.72 -11.52 -19.88
N LYS A 137 -15.01 -12.66 -19.23
CA LYS A 137 -14.26 -13.91 -19.41
C LYS A 137 -14.32 -14.43 -20.84
N ARG A 138 -15.48 -14.34 -21.50
CA ARG A 138 -15.70 -14.87 -22.85
C ARG A 138 -15.06 -14.02 -23.94
N ILE A 139 -15.01 -12.70 -23.79
CA ILE A 139 -14.24 -11.82 -24.70
C ILE A 139 -12.77 -12.23 -24.70
N HIS A 140 -12.20 -12.48 -23.51
CA HIS A 140 -10.80 -12.91 -23.41
C HIS A 140 -10.55 -14.27 -24.06
N LEU A 141 -11.57 -15.14 -24.12
CA LEU A 141 -11.54 -16.44 -24.79
C LEU A 141 -11.94 -16.38 -26.27
N SER A 142 -12.10 -15.18 -26.85
CA SER A 142 -12.47 -14.96 -28.26
C SER A 142 -13.76 -15.69 -28.68
N GLN A 143 -14.76 -15.75 -27.79
CA GLN A 143 -16.06 -16.35 -28.10
C GLN A 143 -17.02 -15.28 -28.62
N ASP A 144 -17.37 -15.36 -29.90
CA ASP A 144 -18.30 -14.46 -30.58
C ASP A 144 -19.75 -14.66 -30.08
N LEU A 145 -20.19 -13.75 -29.22
CA LEU A 145 -21.59 -13.61 -28.83
C LEU A 145 -21.96 -12.13 -28.98
N ALA A 146 -23.25 -11.81 -29.15
CA ALA A 146 -23.67 -10.41 -29.19
C ALA A 146 -23.73 -9.85 -27.75
N PRO A 147 -23.01 -8.77 -27.41
CA PRO A 147 -23.10 -8.15 -26.10
C PRO A 147 -24.51 -7.55 -25.88
N SER A 148 -25.00 -7.65 -24.64
CA SER A 148 -26.09 -6.77 -24.18
C SER A 148 -25.57 -5.34 -24.00
N ASP A 149 -26.44 -4.34 -24.11
CA ASP A 149 -26.09 -2.91 -23.90
C ASP A 149 -25.39 -2.66 -22.55
N LYS A 150 -25.77 -3.40 -21.51
CA LYS A 150 -25.13 -3.29 -20.19
C LYS A 150 -23.71 -3.87 -20.17
N GLN A 151 -23.49 -4.94 -20.93
CA GLN A 151 -22.19 -5.62 -21.05
C GLN A 151 -21.21 -4.79 -21.89
N SER A 152 -21.68 -4.18 -22.98
CA SER A 152 -20.86 -3.28 -23.80
C SER A 152 -20.47 -2.01 -23.02
N LEU A 153 -21.40 -1.45 -22.24
CA LEU A 153 -21.12 -0.31 -21.38
C LEU A 153 -20.05 -0.62 -20.33
N LEU A 154 -20.18 -1.76 -19.62
CA LEU A 154 -19.17 -2.17 -18.64
C LEU A 154 -17.81 -2.44 -19.30
N HIS A 155 -17.79 -3.12 -20.44
CA HIS A 155 -16.56 -3.39 -21.18
C HIS A 155 -15.88 -2.08 -21.60
N SER A 156 -16.64 -1.13 -22.14
CA SER A 156 -16.13 0.21 -22.49
C SER A 156 -15.60 0.95 -21.27
N ALA A 157 -16.29 0.86 -20.13
CA ALA A 157 -15.87 1.51 -18.89
C ALA A 157 -14.56 0.89 -18.33
N ILE A 158 -14.44 -0.43 -18.35
CA ILE A 158 -13.21 -1.13 -17.93
C ILE A 158 -12.06 -0.79 -18.88
N SER A 159 -12.30 -0.80 -20.19
CA SER A 159 -11.29 -0.44 -21.18
C SER A 159 -10.82 1.00 -20.98
N ALA A 160 -11.74 1.96 -20.78
CA ALA A 160 -11.39 3.35 -20.51
C ALA A 160 -10.60 3.48 -19.19
N ALA A 161 -11.07 2.86 -18.12
CA ALA A 161 -10.38 2.86 -16.82
C ALA A 161 -8.99 2.21 -16.91
N THR A 162 -8.83 1.17 -17.73
CA THR A 162 -7.53 0.52 -17.98
C THR A 162 -6.58 1.49 -18.64
N GLN A 163 -7.02 2.16 -19.73
CA GLN A 163 -6.18 3.13 -20.43
C GLN A 163 -5.81 4.31 -19.52
N THR A 164 -6.75 4.82 -18.72
CA THR A 164 -6.46 5.87 -17.73
C THR A 164 -5.44 5.40 -16.70
N LEU A 165 -5.63 4.22 -16.11
CA LEU A 165 -4.72 3.68 -15.10
C LEU A 165 -3.30 3.47 -15.65
N LEU A 166 -3.18 2.89 -16.85
CA LEU A 166 -1.87 2.66 -17.47
C LEU A 166 -1.19 3.97 -17.90
N HIS A 167 -1.96 4.95 -18.36
CA HIS A 167 -1.46 6.29 -18.66
C HIS A 167 -0.96 7.02 -17.40
N ASP A 168 -1.71 6.94 -16.30
CA ASP A 168 -1.32 7.54 -15.02
C ASP A 168 -0.02 6.93 -14.48
N LEU A 169 0.18 5.62 -14.72
CA LEU A 169 1.40 4.87 -14.39
C LEU A 169 2.56 5.04 -15.38
N ASP A 170 2.39 5.80 -16.46
CA ASP A 170 3.39 5.99 -17.54
C ASP A 170 3.83 4.72 -18.26
N ILE A 171 2.91 3.75 -18.37
CA ILE A 171 3.24 2.51 -19.05
C ILE A 171 3.27 2.79 -20.55
N ASP A 172 4.38 2.42 -21.18
CA ASP A 172 4.57 2.60 -22.62
C ASP A 172 3.41 1.95 -23.39
N SER A 173 2.90 2.65 -24.39
CA SER A 173 1.78 2.19 -25.23
C SER A 173 2.08 0.84 -25.88
N ASP A 174 3.35 0.52 -26.10
CA ASP A 174 3.80 -0.77 -26.64
C ASP A 174 3.67 -1.93 -25.62
N LEU A 175 3.70 -1.63 -24.32
CA LEU A 175 3.56 -2.62 -23.23
C LEU A 175 2.09 -2.82 -22.81
N VAL A 176 1.22 -1.84 -23.09
CA VAL A 176 -0.22 -1.88 -22.81
C VAL A 176 -0.90 -3.20 -23.26
N PRO A 177 -0.69 -3.73 -24.48
CA PRO A 177 -1.32 -4.98 -24.92
C PRO A 177 -0.89 -6.22 -24.13
N GLY A 178 0.20 -6.12 -23.37
CA GLY A 178 0.68 -7.17 -22.48
C GLY A 178 -0.12 -7.36 -21.20
N HIS A 179 -0.91 -6.37 -20.83
CA HIS A 179 -1.63 -6.34 -19.58
C HIS A 179 -2.84 -7.27 -19.64
N ARG A 180 -3.01 -8.06 -18.58
CA ARG A 180 -4.08 -9.05 -18.49
C ARG A 180 -5.00 -8.73 -17.33
N LEU A 181 -6.31 -8.87 -17.59
CA LEU A 181 -7.32 -8.75 -16.55
C LEU A 181 -7.37 -10.05 -15.75
N TYR A 182 -7.35 -9.93 -14.42
CA TYR A 182 -7.49 -11.08 -13.54
C TYR A 182 -8.91 -11.61 -13.59
N HIS A 183 -9.08 -12.74 -14.28
CA HIS A 183 -10.39 -13.30 -14.59
C HIS A 183 -10.84 -14.41 -13.62
N ALA A 184 -10.08 -14.70 -12.55
CA ALA A 184 -10.47 -15.76 -11.62
C ALA A 184 -11.65 -15.30 -10.75
N GLU A 185 -11.46 -14.20 -10.03
CA GLU A 185 -12.38 -13.70 -9.01
C GLU A 185 -12.37 -12.17 -8.94
N ILE A 186 -13.47 -11.61 -8.43
CA ILE A 186 -13.60 -10.18 -8.10
C ILE A 186 -13.31 -10.04 -6.61
N ILE A 187 -12.40 -9.15 -6.24
CA ILE A 187 -11.99 -8.98 -4.85
C ILE A 187 -12.96 -8.04 -4.16
N GLU A 188 -13.62 -8.50 -3.09
CA GLU A 188 -14.59 -7.71 -2.34
C GLU A 188 -14.09 -7.53 -0.89
N PRO A 189 -13.29 -6.49 -0.60
CA PRO A 189 -12.79 -6.25 0.75
C PRO A 189 -13.94 -5.90 1.73
N ASN A 190 -15.03 -5.31 1.24
CA ASN A 190 -16.23 -5.00 2.00
C ASN A 190 -17.47 -4.95 1.08
N SER A 191 -18.67 -4.77 1.65
CA SER A 191 -19.93 -4.74 0.88
C SER A 191 -20.09 -3.52 -0.04
N ASP A 192 -19.28 -2.49 0.16
CA ASP A 192 -19.34 -1.23 -0.57
C ASP A 192 -18.30 -1.16 -1.69
N ILE A 193 -17.32 -2.05 -1.72
CA ILE A 193 -16.18 -1.97 -2.61
C ILE A 193 -15.98 -3.32 -3.29
N SER A 194 -15.95 -3.30 -4.61
CA SER A 194 -15.54 -4.43 -5.43
C SER A 194 -14.35 -4.02 -6.29
N ILE A 195 -13.39 -4.92 -6.47
CA ILE A 195 -12.11 -4.63 -7.12
C ILE A 195 -11.87 -5.67 -8.22
N ILE A 196 -11.51 -5.16 -9.39
CA ILE A 196 -11.01 -5.95 -10.52
C ILE A 196 -9.50 -5.68 -10.63
N LEU A 197 -8.69 -6.74 -10.72
CA LEU A 197 -7.24 -6.60 -10.88
C LEU A 197 -6.82 -6.61 -12.34
N ILE A 198 -5.82 -5.79 -12.64
CA ILE A 198 -4.99 -5.85 -13.84
C ILE A 198 -3.59 -6.24 -13.44
N LEU A 199 -3.00 -7.15 -14.21
CA LEU A 199 -1.66 -7.66 -13.99
C LEU A 199 -0.80 -7.32 -15.21
N PRO A 200 0.49 -6.99 -15.02
CA PRO A 200 1.46 -6.94 -16.11
C PRO A 200 1.68 -8.33 -16.71
N ARG A 201 2.51 -8.39 -17.75
CA ARG A 201 2.92 -9.67 -18.34
C ARG A 201 3.64 -10.50 -17.28
N ALA A 202 3.51 -11.83 -17.37
CA ALA A 202 4.14 -12.71 -16.39
C ALA A 202 5.68 -12.59 -16.36
N GLU A 203 6.27 -12.17 -17.49
CA GLU A 203 7.71 -11.91 -17.63
C GLU A 203 8.20 -10.69 -16.84
N ASP A 204 7.34 -9.69 -16.61
CA ASP A 204 7.70 -8.45 -15.92
C ASP A 204 7.66 -8.57 -14.38
N VAL A 205 7.15 -9.68 -13.86
CA VAL A 205 6.95 -9.93 -12.41
C VAL A 205 8.22 -10.49 -11.74
N CYS A 206 9.09 -11.14 -12.53
CA CYS A 206 10.33 -11.76 -12.05
C CYS A 206 11.53 -10.99 -12.61
N SER A 207 12.12 -10.12 -11.80
CA SER A 207 13.44 -9.57 -12.13
C SER A 207 14.45 -10.71 -12.07
N ALA A 208 14.92 -11.18 -13.23
CA ALA A 208 16.05 -12.11 -13.27
C ALA A 208 17.28 -11.43 -12.62
N PRO A 209 18.14 -12.17 -11.89
CA PRO A 209 19.35 -11.60 -11.30
C PRO A 209 20.38 -11.31 -12.38
N THR A 210 20.19 -10.26 -13.17
CA THR A 210 21.21 -9.74 -14.08
C THR A 210 22.02 -8.72 -13.30
N THR A 211 23.13 -9.16 -12.71
CA THR A 211 24.35 -8.36 -12.42
C THR A 211 24.15 -6.84 -12.36
N CYS A 212 23.53 -6.34 -11.29
CA CYS A 212 23.39 -4.90 -11.05
C CYS A 212 24.70 -4.34 -10.45
N SER A 213 25.66 -4.04 -11.32
CA SER A 213 26.78 -3.14 -11.02
C SER A 213 26.63 -1.82 -11.80
N PHE A 214 25.43 -1.23 -11.81
CA PHE A 214 25.17 0.17 -12.20
C PHE A 214 23.91 0.63 -11.46
N PRO A 215 23.76 1.93 -11.11
CA PRO A 215 22.58 2.38 -10.38
C PRO A 215 21.36 2.17 -11.27
N PRO A 216 20.31 1.46 -10.82
CA PRO A 216 19.10 1.34 -11.63
C PRO A 216 18.53 2.75 -11.77
N GLU A 217 18.31 3.20 -13.00
CA GLU A 217 17.41 4.32 -13.23
C GLU A 217 16.11 4.03 -12.47
N PRO A 218 15.57 5.00 -11.72
CA PRO A 218 14.33 4.77 -11.00
C PRO A 218 13.26 4.42 -12.03
N GLU A 219 12.69 3.22 -11.90
CA GLU A 219 11.59 2.73 -12.73
C GLU A 219 10.52 3.83 -12.87
N PRO A 220 9.82 3.92 -14.01
CA PRO A 220 8.90 5.02 -14.30
C PRO A 220 7.86 5.26 -13.19
N GLU A 221 7.46 4.21 -12.48
CA GLU A 221 6.52 4.24 -11.37
C GLU A 221 7.03 5.00 -10.14
N LEU A 222 8.33 4.88 -9.82
CA LEU A 222 8.96 5.62 -8.72
C LEU A 222 9.03 7.13 -9.02
N ARG A 223 8.86 7.53 -10.28
CA ARG A 223 8.85 8.94 -10.70
C ARG A 223 7.47 9.59 -10.62
N ARG A 224 6.38 8.84 -10.43
CA ARG A 224 4.99 9.35 -10.50
C ARG A 224 4.17 9.20 -9.23
N GLY A 225 4.83 9.11 -8.07
CA GLY A 225 4.14 9.04 -6.79
C GLY A 225 3.61 7.64 -6.46
N CYS A 226 4.30 6.61 -6.95
CA CYS A 226 4.18 5.25 -6.44
C CYS A 226 5.50 4.82 -5.80
N ASN A 227 5.40 4.02 -4.75
CA ASN A 227 6.50 3.44 -4.00
C ASN A 227 6.39 1.92 -3.98
N CYS A 228 7.52 1.23 -3.78
CA CYS A 228 7.56 -0.21 -3.60
C CYS A 228 7.71 -0.55 -2.11
N ILE A 229 6.78 -1.32 -1.56
CA ILE A 229 6.85 -1.82 -0.19
C ILE A 229 6.94 -3.35 -0.18
N PRO A 230 7.55 -3.98 0.84
CA PRO A 230 7.50 -5.43 1.00
C PRO A 230 6.06 -5.93 0.99
N LEU A 231 5.79 -7.04 0.30
CA LEU A 231 4.44 -7.64 0.28
C LEU A 231 3.96 -7.98 1.71
N THR A 232 4.88 -8.46 2.55
CA THR A 232 4.62 -8.72 3.97
C THR A 232 4.23 -7.46 4.75
N ALA A 233 4.73 -6.28 4.35
CA ALA A 233 4.34 -5.01 4.94
C ALA A 233 2.94 -4.58 4.48
N PHE A 234 2.64 -4.77 3.19
CA PHE A 234 1.33 -4.48 2.61
C PHE A 234 0.22 -5.31 3.25
N GLU A 235 0.45 -6.62 3.46
CA GLU A 235 -0.50 -7.53 4.11
C GLU A 235 -0.80 -7.15 5.57
N MET A 236 0.18 -6.57 6.26
CA MET A 236 0.08 -6.18 7.67
C MET A 236 -0.55 -4.79 7.87
N GLN A 237 -0.87 -4.06 6.79
CA GLN A 237 -1.51 -2.76 6.91
C GLN A 237 -2.98 -2.91 7.35
N PRO A 238 -3.42 -2.11 8.33
CA PRO A 238 -4.68 -2.33 9.05
C PRO A 238 -5.98 -2.15 8.23
N PHE A 239 -5.92 -1.79 6.94
CA PHE A 239 -7.11 -1.37 6.18
C PHE A 239 -7.32 -2.02 4.82
N ALA A 240 -6.41 -2.87 4.33
CA ALA A 240 -6.62 -3.49 3.02
C ALA A 240 -7.71 -4.57 3.04
N LEU A 241 -7.94 -5.30 4.15
CA LEU A 241 -8.81 -6.49 4.16
C LEU A 241 -9.48 -6.85 5.51
N ASN A 242 -9.64 -5.93 6.48
CA ASN A 242 -10.24 -6.28 7.79
C ASN A 242 -11.40 -5.34 8.21
N PRO A 243 -12.65 -5.84 8.34
CA PRO A 243 -13.85 -5.03 8.63
C PRO A 243 -13.96 -4.52 10.09
N PHE A 244 -12.90 -4.61 10.88
CA PHE A 244 -12.88 -4.16 12.29
C PHE A 244 -11.65 -3.30 12.59
N ALA A 245 -11.61 -2.06 12.12
CA ALA A 245 -10.72 -1.07 12.73
C ALA A 245 -11.35 0.32 12.67
N VAL A 246 -11.61 0.83 13.86
CA VAL A 246 -12.41 2.01 14.17
C VAL A 246 -11.61 3.30 13.95
N SER A 247 -12.34 4.31 13.48
CA SER A 247 -12.29 5.76 13.74
C SER A 247 -10.97 6.45 14.11
N SER A 248 -10.72 7.58 13.43
CA SER A 248 -10.03 8.82 13.85
C SER A 248 -8.94 8.73 14.93
N SER A 249 -7.68 9.06 14.58
CA SER A 249 -6.57 9.23 15.55
C SER A 249 -5.26 9.70 14.95
N VAL A 250 -4.63 10.67 15.62
CA VAL A 250 -3.32 11.27 15.32
C VAL A 250 -2.17 10.26 15.50
N VAL A 251 -1.17 10.29 14.61
CA VAL A 251 0.00 9.38 14.64
C VAL A 251 1.07 9.89 15.63
N LYS A 252 1.66 8.99 16.41
CA LYS A 252 2.84 9.25 17.27
C LYS A 252 3.94 8.24 17.00
N LEU A 253 5.16 8.74 16.84
CA LEU A 253 6.38 7.96 16.65
C LEU A 253 7.09 7.70 17.99
N MET A 254 7.46 6.44 18.24
CA MET A 254 8.53 6.10 19.18
C MET A 254 9.78 5.68 18.43
N ALA A 255 10.94 6.18 18.85
CA ALA A 255 12.23 5.82 18.30
C ALA A 255 13.12 5.31 19.44
N PHE A 256 13.68 4.12 19.27
CA PHE A 256 14.61 3.52 20.24
C PHE A 256 16.05 3.75 19.79
N GLN A 257 16.88 4.29 20.69
CA GLN A 257 18.35 4.16 20.60
C GLN A 257 18.75 2.96 21.45
N GLN A 258 19.58 2.07 20.91
CA GLN A 258 20.29 1.06 21.67
C GLN A 258 21.65 1.61 22.11
#